data_AF-A0A5K1A403-F1
#
_entry.id   AF-A0A5K1A403-F1
#
_cell.length_a   1.000
_cell.length_b   1.000
_cell.length_c   1.000
_cell.angle_alpha   90.00
_cell.angle_beta   90.00
_cell.angle_gamma   90.00
#
_symmetry.space_group_name_H-M   'P 1'
#
loop_
_entity.id
_entity.type
_entity.pdbx_description
1 polymer ?
#
loop_
_entity_poly.entity_id
_entity_poly.type
_entity_poly.pdbx_seq_one_letter_code
_entity_poly.pdbx_strand_id
1 'polypeptide(L)'
;YEHMIFLDLLKKGSLEAEKKMGNGVQSFQIRVHPVWKTRCFFVMRTDDSFDDFSYRKSIDNILPLPENMKVPAKAHVDKALAGKKPAVHRQGGGGGKGNHGRGRGRNRK
;
A
#
# COMPACT_ATOMS: atom_id res chain seq x y z
N TYR A 1 5.80 -9.66 20.31
CA TYR A 1 4.49 -10.31 20.07
C TYR A 1 4.28 -10.51 18.56
N GLU A 2 4.53 -9.46 17.78
CA GLU A 2 4.52 -9.35 16.32
C GLU A 2 5.37 -10.42 15.62
N HIS A 3 6.59 -10.67 16.12
CA HIS A 3 7.47 -11.70 15.53
C HIS A 3 6.81 -13.08 15.50
N MET A 4 6.15 -13.49 16.60
CA MET A 4 5.47 -14.79 16.67
C MET A 4 4.30 -14.85 15.70
N ILE A 5 3.51 -13.77 15.59
CA ILE A 5 2.39 -13.70 14.66
C ILE A 5 2.87 -13.81 13.21
N PHE A 6 3.92 -13.07 12.84
CA PHE A 6 4.44 -13.14 11.47
C PHE A 6 5.07 -14.49 11.16
N LEU A 7 5.74 -15.12 12.13
CA LEU A 7 6.26 -16.46 11.98
C LEU A 7 5.14 -17.48 11.76
N ASP A 8 4.04 -17.38 12.51
CA ASP A 8 2.87 -18.25 12.35
C ASP A 8 2.17 -18.03 11.01
N LEU A 9 1.99 -16.78 10.59
CA LEU A 9 1.41 -16.44 9.29
C LEU A 9 2.27 -16.92 8.12
N LEU A 10 3.60 -16.85 8.27
CA LEU A 10 4.53 -17.35 7.26
C LEU A 10 4.42 -18.87 7.14
N LYS A 11 4.45 -19.58 8.28
CA LYS A 11 4.38 -21.05 8.34
C LYS A 11 3.05 -21.61 7.82
N LYS A 12 1.94 -21.00 8.22
CA LYS A 12 0.60 -21.52 7.94
C LYS A 12 -0.01 -20.98 6.64
N GLY A 13 0.39 -19.78 6.23
CA GLY A 13 -0.25 -19.05 5.13
C GLY A 13 0.52 -19.03 3.83
N SER A 14 1.81 -19.38 3.83
CA SER A 14 2.60 -19.44 2.60
C SER A 14 2.75 -20.88 2.11
N LEU A 15 2.38 -21.15 0.85
CA LEU A 15 2.63 -22.45 0.22
C LEU A 15 4.13 -22.76 0.13
N GLU A 16 4.97 -21.73 0.02
CA GLU A 16 6.43 -21.83 -0.03
C GLU A 16 7.07 -21.52 1.34
N ALA A 17 6.39 -21.84 2.45
CA ALA A 17 6.86 -21.50 3.80
C ALA A 17 8.29 -21.99 4.09
N GLU A 18 8.61 -23.25 3.77
CA GLU A 18 9.95 -23.81 3.99
C GLU A 18 11.02 -23.04 3.21
N LYS A 19 10.77 -22.74 1.94
CA LYS A 19 11.69 -21.97 1.09
C LYS A 19 11.86 -20.54 1.59
N LYS A 20 10.78 -19.89 2.06
CA LYS A 20 10.85 -18.53 2.62
C LYS A 20 11.61 -18.51 3.94
N MET A 21 11.45 -19.52 4.78
CA MET A 21 12.20 -19.65 6.03
C MET A 21 13.67 -19.99 5.81
N GLY A 22 13.98 -20.79 4.79
CA GLY A 22 15.34 -21.23 4.48
C GLY A 22 16.02 -21.88 5.69
N ASN A 23 17.18 -21.34 6.07
CA ASN A 23 17.97 -21.79 7.22
C ASN A 23 17.48 -21.26 8.58
N GLY A 24 16.43 -20.43 8.60
CA GLY A 24 15.86 -19.86 9.81
C GLY A 24 15.52 -18.39 9.66
N VAL A 25 14.54 -17.93 10.43
CA VAL A 25 14.11 -16.53 10.45
C VAL A 25 14.85 -15.78 11.56
N GLN A 26 15.59 -14.74 11.18
CA GLN A 26 16.27 -13.85 12.11
C GLN A 26 15.32 -12.70 12.53
N SER A 27 14.71 -12.02 11.56
CA SER A 27 13.80 -10.90 11.84
C SER A 27 12.82 -10.66 10.69
N PHE A 28 11.87 -9.75 10.92
CA PHE A 28 10.93 -9.29 9.89
C PHE A 28 11.08 -7.79 9.69
N GLN A 29 10.96 -7.33 8.45
CA GLN A 29 11.05 -5.91 8.11
C GLN A 29 9.92 -5.50 7.17
N ILE A 30 9.48 -4.26 7.27
CA ILE A 30 8.54 -3.68 6.30
C ILE A 30 9.37 -2.87 5.30
N ARG A 31 9.33 -3.25 4.03
CA ARG A 31 10.02 -2.52 2.94
C ARG A 31 9.07 -2.29 1.78
N VAL A 32 9.42 -1.35 0.90
CA VAL A 32 8.72 -1.16 -0.37
C VAL A 32 9.18 -2.23 -1.34
N HIS A 33 8.25 -3.03 -1.86
CA HIS A 33 8.58 -4.07 -2.81
C HIS A 33 9.14 -3.44 -4.11
N PRO A 34 10.29 -3.89 -4.63
CA PRO A 34 10.97 -3.25 -5.76
C PRO A 34 10.12 -3.22 -7.03
N VAL A 35 9.34 -4.28 -7.29
CA VAL A 35 8.42 -4.39 -8.44
C VAL A 35 7.09 -3.68 -8.19
N TRP A 36 6.35 -4.06 -7.15
CA TRP A 36 4.96 -3.60 -6.93
C TRP A 36 4.83 -2.21 -6.30
N LYS A 37 5.93 -1.63 -5.78
CA LYS A 37 5.97 -0.29 -5.15
C LYS A 37 5.00 -0.11 -3.97
N THR A 38 4.45 -1.19 -3.42
CA THR A 38 3.66 -1.22 -2.19
C THR A 38 4.51 -1.70 -1.02
N ARG A 39 4.04 -1.44 0.21
CA ARG A 39 4.72 -1.96 1.41
C ARG A 39 4.43 -3.45 1.58
N CYS A 40 5.48 -4.25 1.75
CA CYS A 40 5.40 -5.68 2.03
C CYS A 40 6.27 -6.03 3.23
N PHE A 41 5.97 -7.17 3.84
CA PHE A 41 6.83 -7.75 4.85
C PHE A 41 7.94 -8.55 4.18
N PHE A 42 9.14 -8.46 4.73
CA PHE A 42 10.31 -9.18 4.29
C PHE A 42 10.80 -10.03 5.46
N VAL A 43 11.07 -11.29 5.18
CA VAL A 43 11.73 -12.19 6.13
C VAL A 43 13.24 -12.03 5.94
N MET A 44 13.93 -11.67 7.01
CA MET A 44 15.39 -11.68 7.06
C MET A 44 15.82 -13.02 7.62
N ARG A 45 16.62 -13.77 6.85
CA ARG A 45 17.12 -15.08 7.26
C ARG A 45 18.40 -14.95 8.07
N THR A 46 18.87 -16.05 8.66
CA THR A 46 20.10 -16.05 9.46
C THR A 46 21.38 -15.97 8.61
N ASP A 47 21.30 -16.18 7.30
CA ASP A 47 22.38 -15.95 6.33
C ASP A 47 22.35 -14.56 5.69
N ASP A 48 21.61 -13.61 6.27
CA ASP A 48 21.37 -12.25 5.77
C ASP A 48 20.66 -12.15 4.40
N SER A 49 20.25 -13.28 3.82
CA SER A 49 19.36 -13.28 2.67
C SER A 49 17.95 -12.85 3.10
N PHE A 50 17.15 -12.39 2.12
CA PHE A 50 15.78 -11.98 2.39
C PHE A 50 14.83 -12.43 1.29
N ASP A 51 13.55 -12.51 1.65
CA ASP A 51 12.45 -12.81 0.74
C ASP A 51 11.22 -12.01 1.16
N ASP A 52 10.37 -11.64 0.21
CA ASP A 52 9.13 -10.94 0.52
C ASP A 52 8.04 -11.95 0.91
N PHE A 53 7.15 -11.60 1.82
CA PHE A 53 5.91 -12.34 2.01
C PHE A 53 4.73 -11.39 2.08
N SER A 54 3.65 -11.78 1.39
CA SER A 54 2.43 -10.99 1.32
C SER A 54 1.49 -11.39 2.45
N TYR A 55 1.36 -10.53 3.46
CA TYR A 55 0.44 -10.73 4.59
C TYR A 55 -0.99 -11.11 4.16
N ARG A 56 -1.54 -10.41 3.15
CA ARG A 56 -2.90 -10.68 2.67
C ARG A 56 -3.05 -12.07 2.07
N LYS A 57 -2.10 -12.51 1.25
CA LYS A 57 -2.11 -13.87 0.69
C LYS A 57 -2.04 -14.93 1.79
N SER A 58 -1.23 -14.69 2.82
CA SER A 58 -1.15 -15.59 3.97
C SER A 58 -2.47 -15.69 4.75
N ILE A 59 -3.16 -14.57 4.97
CA ILE A 59 -4.48 -14.59 5.63
C ILE A 59 -5.53 -15.26 4.77
N ASP A 60 -5.60 -14.93 3.48
CA ASP A 60 -6.61 -15.49 2.58
C ASP A 60 -6.47 -17.03 2.50
N ASN A 61 -5.26 -17.57 2.67
CA ASN A 61 -5.01 -19.01 2.72
C ASN A 61 -5.42 -19.65 4.06
N ILE A 62 -5.21 -18.98 5.19
CA ILE A 62 -5.53 -19.53 6.53
C ILE A 62 -7.02 -19.37 6.87
N LEU A 63 -7.58 -18.21 6.53
CA LEU A 63 -8.95 -17.80 6.83
C LEU A 63 -9.60 -17.31 5.54
N PRO A 64 -9.91 -18.21 4.60
CA PRO A 64 -10.53 -17.83 3.34
C PRO A 64 -11.89 -17.16 3.60
N LEU A 65 -12.06 -15.96 3.06
CA LEU A 65 -13.34 -15.27 3.13
C LEU A 65 -14.41 -16.02 2.32
N PRO A 66 -15.67 -16.03 2.79
CA PRO A 66 -16.77 -16.55 2.00
C PRO A 66 -16.90 -15.76 0.70
N GLU A 67 -17.32 -16.45 -0.37
CA GLU A 67 -17.20 -15.94 -1.74
C GLU A 67 -17.90 -14.59 -1.97
N ASN A 68 -19.03 -14.39 -1.31
CA ASN A 68 -19.82 -13.15 -1.36
C ASN A 68 -19.14 -11.94 -0.71
N MET A 69 -18.04 -12.13 0.04
CA MET A 69 -17.28 -11.08 0.72
C MET A 69 -15.89 -10.85 0.11
N LYS A 70 -15.49 -11.62 -0.92
CA LYS A 70 -14.20 -11.47 -1.57
C LYS A 70 -14.18 -10.14 -2.33
N VAL A 71 -13.32 -9.22 -1.90
CA VAL A 71 -13.05 -7.99 -2.64
C VAL A 71 -12.32 -8.38 -3.94
N PRO A 72 -12.71 -7.84 -5.11
CA PRO A 72 -12.04 -8.17 -6.36
C PRO A 72 -10.53 -7.92 -6.26
N ALA A 73 -9.70 -8.88 -6.70
CA ALA A 73 -8.24 -8.84 -6.57
C ALA A 73 -7.56 -7.57 -7.15
N LYS A 74 -8.27 -6.80 -7.99
CA LYS A 74 -7.82 -5.51 -8.56
C LYS A 74 -8.18 -4.27 -7.73
N ALA A 75 -8.97 -4.40 -6.67
CA ALA A 75 -9.25 -3.29 -5.77
C ALA A 75 -8.00 -3.03 -4.92
N HIS A 76 -7.23 -1.99 -5.24
CA HIS A 76 -6.14 -1.51 -4.40
C HIS A 76 -6.70 -1.08 -3.04
N VAL A 77 -6.72 -1.99 -2.07
CA VAL A 77 -7.23 -1.75 -0.71
C VAL A 77 -6.46 -0.66 0.02
N ASP A 78 -5.20 -0.41 -0.35
CA ASP A 78 -4.42 0.71 0.15
C ASP A 78 -5.08 2.06 -0.14
N LYS A 79 -5.80 2.19 -1.26
CA LYS A 79 -6.58 3.40 -1.60
C LYS A 79 -7.96 3.42 -0.95
N ALA A 80 -8.56 2.26 -0.70
CA ALA A 80 -9.89 2.16 -0.08
C ALA A 80 -9.86 2.42 1.43
N LEU A 81 -8.75 2.08 2.11
CA LEU A 81 -8.53 2.30 3.54
C LEU A 81 -7.71 3.57 3.84
N ALA A 82 -7.03 4.15 2.86
CA ALA A 82 -6.51 5.50 2.98
C ALA A 82 -7.71 6.45 3.05
N GLY A 83 -8.16 6.73 4.28
CA GLY A 83 -9.25 7.66 4.55
C GLY A 83 -9.12 8.89 3.65
N LYS A 84 -10.24 9.30 3.04
CA LYS A 84 -10.33 10.56 2.29
C LYS A 84 -9.69 11.63 3.17
N LYS A 85 -8.49 12.10 2.82
CA LYS A 85 -7.96 13.32 3.43
C LYS A 85 -9.05 14.38 3.24
N PRO A 86 -9.55 15.04 4.30
CA PRO A 86 -10.50 16.11 4.10
C PRO A 86 -9.83 17.11 3.16
N ALA A 87 -10.51 17.44 2.07
CA ALA A 87 -10.11 18.56 1.25
C ALA A 87 -10.13 19.78 2.18
N VAL A 88 -8.96 20.20 2.63
CA VAL A 88 -8.82 21.46 3.35
C VAL A 88 -9.21 22.53 2.34
N HIS A 89 -10.46 22.98 2.44
CA HIS A 89 -10.90 24.25 1.90
C HIS A 89 -9.95 25.30 2.48
N ARG A 90 -8.95 25.73 1.71
CA ARG A 90 -8.21 26.96 1.98
C ARG A 90 -9.17 28.11 1.69
N GLN A 91 -10.00 28.42 2.68
CA GLN A 91 -10.71 29.69 2.79
C GLN A 91 -9.72 30.68 3.42
N GLY A 92 -9.38 31.77 2.73
CA GLY A 92 -8.74 32.91 3.39
C GLY A 92 -7.94 33.84 2.49
N GLY A 93 -8.50 35.03 2.24
CA GLY A 93 -7.83 36.24 1.74
C GLY A 93 -8.11 36.51 0.26
N GLY A 94 -8.97 37.43 -0.16
CA GLY A 94 -9.33 38.73 0.40
C GLY A 94 -8.61 39.83 -0.37
N GLY A 95 -9.31 40.54 -1.24
CA GLY A 95 -8.88 41.85 -1.75
C GLY A 95 -9.06 42.08 -3.26
N GLY A 96 -9.86 43.10 -3.62
CA GLY A 96 -9.58 43.91 -4.81
C GLY A 96 -10.64 43.96 -5.91
N LYS A 97 -11.69 44.77 -5.71
CA LYS A 97 -12.44 45.46 -6.77
C LYS A 97 -11.45 46.32 -7.60
N GLY A 98 -11.56 46.36 -8.93
CA GLY A 98 -10.72 47.26 -9.73
C GLY A 98 -10.90 47.19 -11.24
N ASN A 99 -11.93 47.88 -11.71
CA ASN A 99 -12.20 48.26 -13.10
C ASN A 99 -11.00 48.96 -13.77
N HIS A 100 -10.47 48.52 -14.91
CA HIS A 100 -9.78 49.37 -15.91
C HIS A 100 -9.68 48.64 -17.26
N GLY A 101 -10.54 49.02 -18.21
CA GLY A 101 -10.41 48.60 -19.59
C GLY A 101 -9.18 49.19 -20.25
N ARG A 102 -8.56 48.43 -21.14
CA ARG A 102 -7.78 48.92 -22.29
C ARG A 102 -7.99 47.93 -23.43
N GLY A 103 -8.76 48.36 -24.41
CA GLY A 103 -9.10 47.55 -25.57
C GLY A 103 -7.89 47.25 -26.45
N ARG A 104 -8.07 46.26 -27.31
CA ARG A 104 -7.41 46.15 -28.61
C ARG A 104 -8.27 45.25 -29.50
N GLY A 105 -9.17 45.89 -30.23
CA GLY A 105 -9.81 45.27 -31.40
C GLY A 105 -8.94 45.48 -32.64
N ARG A 106 -9.03 44.49 -33.54
CA ARG A 106 -8.67 44.45 -34.98
C ARG A 106 -7.16 44.38 -35.31
N ASN A 107 -6.71 43.55 -36.25
CA ASN A 107 -7.33 43.25 -37.55
C ASN A 107 -7.04 41.82 -38.04
N ARG A 108 -8.05 41.16 -38.63
CA ARG A 108 -7.91 40.06 -39.58
C ARG A 108 -8.43 40.58 -40.93
N LYS A 109 -7.52 40.84 -41.86
CA LYS A 109 -7.59 40.66 -43.31
C LYS A 109 -6.29 41.21 -43.90
#